data_AF-A0AAD6TWI4-F1
#
_entry.id   AF-A0AAD6TWI4-F1
#
_cell.length_a   1.000
_cell.length_b   1.000
_cell.length_c   1.000
_cell.angle_alpha   90.00
_cell.angle_beta   90.00
_cell.angle_gamma   90.00
#
_symmetry.space_group_name_H-M   'P 1'
#
loop_
_entity.id
_entity.type
_entity.pdbx_description
1 polymer ?
#
loop_
_entity_poly.entity_id
_entity_poly.type
_entity_poly.pdbx_seq_one_letter_code
_entity_poly.pdbx_strand_id
1 'polypeptide(L)'
;MTSHRSLRSHAKRTSSAATPAASGPASSAAKKKKPVGAKKTHAQKSPTLPTIPSASSLLNNSQQTTDEWYKSKRTKKGYANYVKSGKKWLVDWTAEGRLDDEISADAFDEITAETPLALRALTAYKCEHLERGFASAEGLRSALKDYFERVRGCQGEFWRYNSHTEKWEGNPVFENGFKTYYESLKNRHNRTSTATQALPMLPADLKIILEYLDSEEAIKLLSFPGAPLPGGVGMPKMLEQR
;
A
#
# COMPACT_ATOMS: atom_id res chain seq x y z
N MET A 1 23.45 23.43 -42.54
CA MET A 1 22.75 22.45 -43.41
C MET A 1 21.50 22.00 -42.67
N THR A 2 20.37 22.43 -43.18
CA THR A 2 18.99 22.18 -42.75
C THR A 2 18.57 20.75 -43.08
N SER A 3 17.85 20.07 -42.19
CA SER A 3 16.83 19.12 -42.63
C SER A 3 15.72 18.95 -41.60
N HIS A 4 14.54 19.40 -42.00
CA HIS A 4 13.24 19.24 -41.36
C HIS A 4 12.62 17.88 -41.73
N ARG A 5 11.84 17.28 -40.82
CA ARG A 5 10.72 16.37 -41.13
C ARG A 5 9.78 16.34 -39.92
N SER A 6 8.67 17.08 -39.86
CA SER A 6 7.39 17.04 -40.60
C SER A 6 6.52 15.78 -40.35
N LEU A 7 5.68 15.89 -39.31
CA LEU A 7 4.22 15.68 -39.16
C LEU A 7 3.43 14.61 -39.95
N ARG A 8 2.33 14.18 -39.26
CA ARG A 8 1.03 13.57 -39.67
C ARG A 8 0.91 12.07 -39.34
N SER A 9 -0.25 11.50 -38.96
CA SER A 9 -1.60 11.97 -38.60
C SER A 9 -2.47 10.76 -38.18
N HIS A 10 -3.44 10.99 -37.29
CA HIS A 10 -4.75 10.33 -37.06
C HIS A 10 -5.07 8.89 -37.53
N ALA A 11 -5.70 8.12 -36.63
CA ALA A 11 -6.92 7.35 -36.92
C ALA A 11 -7.78 7.11 -35.66
N LYS A 12 -9.09 6.97 -35.87
CA LYS A 12 -10.24 7.02 -34.94
C LYS A 12 -11.14 5.82 -35.26
N ARG A 13 -11.80 5.19 -34.27
CA ARG A 13 -13.08 4.38 -34.30
C ARG A 13 -13.04 3.20 -33.30
N THR A 14 -13.84 3.15 -32.22
CA THR A 14 -15.29 2.83 -32.02
C THR A 14 -15.68 1.35 -32.12
N SER A 15 -16.22 0.78 -31.03
CA SER A 15 -17.48 -0.03 -30.92
C SER A 15 -17.53 -0.79 -29.58
N SER A 16 -18.52 -0.53 -28.70
CA SER A 16 -19.74 -1.34 -28.42
C SER A 16 -19.52 -2.50 -27.42
N ALA A 17 -20.02 -2.46 -26.18
CA ALA A 17 -21.38 -2.77 -25.68
C ALA A 17 -21.67 -4.27 -25.43
N ALA A 18 -22.01 -4.64 -24.18
CA ALA A 18 -23.07 -5.60 -23.77
C ALA A 18 -22.83 -6.26 -22.38
N THR A 19 -23.74 -5.99 -21.44
CA THR A 19 -24.18 -6.85 -20.29
C THR A 19 -25.22 -7.85 -20.88
N PRO A 20 -25.66 -9.01 -20.29
CA PRO A 20 -26.01 -9.17 -18.86
C PRO A 20 -26.05 -10.58 -18.19
N ALA A 21 -26.35 -10.54 -16.88
CA ALA A 21 -27.31 -11.35 -16.10
C ALA A 21 -27.09 -12.84 -15.69
N ALA A 22 -27.62 -13.09 -14.48
CA ALA A 22 -28.11 -14.35 -13.87
C ALA A 22 -27.04 -15.33 -13.35
N SER A 23 -27.17 -16.02 -12.22
CA SER A 23 -28.26 -16.25 -11.24
C SER A 23 -27.65 -17.01 -10.03
N GLY A 24 -28.27 -16.90 -8.85
CA GLY A 24 -27.88 -17.63 -7.61
C GLY A 24 -28.13 -19.16 -7.66
N PRO A 25 -28.30 -19.90 -6.54
CA PRO A 25 -28.54 -19.44 -5.16
C PRO A 25 -27.83 -20.20 -4.01
N ALA A 26 -28.00 -19.62 -2.82
CA ALA A 26 -28.09 -20.14 -1.45
C ALA A 26 -27.80 -21.62 -1.11
N SER A 27 -27.06 -21.84 -0.02
CA SER A 27 -27.54 -22.58 1.16
C SER A 27 -26.51 -22.58 2.30
N SER A 28 -26.82 -21.94 3.43
CA SER A 28 -26.30 -22.30 4.76
C SER A 28 -27.09 -21.54 5.81
N ALA A 29 -27.28 -21.99 7.04
CA ALA A 29 -27.27 -23.31 7.66
C ALA A 29 -27.87 -23.06 9.05
N ALA A 30 -28.59 -24.05 9.57
CA ALA A 30 -29.34 -23.95 10.80
C ALA A 30 -28.46 -23.69 12.04
N LYS A 31 -28.97 -22.81 12.92
CA LYS A 31 -28.47 -22.61 14.29
C LYS A 31 -28.70 -23.88 15.12
N LYS A 32 -27.65 -24.42 15.73
CA LYS A 32 -27.75 -25.32 16.89
C LYS A 32 -26.84 -24.89 18.04
N LYS A 33 -27.41 -25.05 19.23
CA LYS A 33 -27.06 -24.53 20.55
C LYS A 33 -25.76 -25.12 21.11
N LYS A 34 -25.00 -24.33 21.87
CA LYS A 34 -23.88 -24.78 22.71
C LYS A 34 -24.38 -25.17 24.11
N PRO A 35 -23.94 -26.30 24.69
CA PRO A 35 -24.02 -26.53 26.13
C PRO A 35 -22.73 -26.13 26.86
N VAL A 36 -22.90 -25.89 28.15
CA VAL A 36 -21.97 -25.32 29.13
C VAL A 36 -21.09 -26.40 29.76
N GLY A 37 -19.82 -26.04 30.03
CA GLY A 37 -19.07 -26.49 31.21
C GLY A 37 -18.19 -27.74 31.06
N ALA A 38 -16.87 -27.57 31.20
CA ALA A 38 -15.97 -28.53 31.87
C ALA A 38 -14.62 -27.88 32.18
N LYS A 39 -14.31 -27.72 33.47
CA LYS A 39 -12.96 -27.42 34.00
C LYS A 39 -12.03 -28.58 33.64
N LYS A 40 -10.84 -28.30 33.10
CA LYS A 40 -9.74 -29.28 33.01
C LYS A 40 -8.51 -28.76 33.75
N THR A 41 -8.11 -29.59 34.71
CA THR A 41 -6.93 -29.58 35.55
C THR A 41 -5.64 -29.50 34.74
N HIS A 42 -4.75 -28.58 35.11
CA HIS A 42 -3.42 -28.44 34.50
C HIS A 42 -2.46 -29.43 35.17
N ALA A 43 -2.21 -30.57 34.52
CA ALA A 43 -1.10 -31.45 34.90
C ALA A 43 0.22 -30.80 34.43
N GLN A 44 1.18 -30.67 35.34
CA GLN A 44 2.54 -30.22 35.04
C GLN A 44 3.24 -31.24 34.13
N LYS A 45 3.64 -30.81 32.93
CA LYS A 45 4.59 -31.54 32.09
C LYS A 45 6.00 -31.21 32.56
N SER A 46 6.77 -32.26 32.85
CA SER A 46 8.20 -32.25 33.13
C SER A 46 9.02 -31.65 31.96
N PRO A 47 10.21 -31.08 32.23
CA PRO A 47 10.99 -30.33 31.25
C PRO A 47 11.72 -31.29 30.29
N THR A 48 11.27 -31.34 29.03
CA THR A 48 12.05 -31.91 27.92
C THR A 48 13.19 -30.97 27.55
N LEU A 49 14.40 -31.51 27.46
CA LEU A 49 15.62 -30.84 26.97
C LEU A 49 15.37 -30.13 25.62
N PRO A 50 15.98 -28.96 25.37
CA PRO A 50 15.74 -28.19 24.15
C PRO A 50 16.32 -28.94 22.94
N THR A 51 15.43 -29.59 22.19
CA THR A 51 15.76 -30.15 20.87
C THR A 51 16.15 -29.00 19.95
N ILE A 52 17.40 -29.02 19.47
CA ILE A 52 17.88 -28.05 18.48
C ILE A 52 16.99 -28.16 17.23
N PRO A 53 16.35 -27.09 16.78
CA PRO A 53 15.44 -27.15 15.64
C PRO A 53 16.21 -27.50 14.36
N SER A 54 15.76 -28.54 13.66
CA SER A 54 16.24 -28.89 12.32
C SER A 54 16.07 -27.71 11.35
N ALA A 55 16.98 -27.57 10.38
CA ALA A 55 16.91 -26.54 9.33
C ALA A 55 15.55 -26.55 8.59
N SER A 56 14.98 -27.73 8.34
CA SER A 56 13.65 -27.86 7.74
C SER A 56 12.52 -27.34 8.63
N SER A 57 12.63 -27.49 9.95
CA SER A 57 11.69 -26.93 10.92
C SER A 57 11.76 -25.41 10.97
N LEU A 58 12.98 -24.84 10.90
CA LEU A 58 13.20 -23.40 10.85
C LEU A 58 12.61 -22.77 9.58
N LEU A 59 12.80 -23.42 8.42
CA LEU A 59 12.20 -22.96 7.16
C LEU A 59 10.67 -23.00 7.21
N ASN A 60 10.09 -24.08 7.73
CA ASN A 60 8.63 -24.19 7.90
C ASN A 60 8.08 -23.11 8.84
N ASN A 61 8.78 -22.81 9.95
CA ASN A 61 8.37 -21.76 10.88
C ASN A 61 8.45 -20.36 10.24
N SER A 62 9.47 -20.10 9.44
CA SER A 62 9.60 -18.84 8.70
C SER A 62 8.45 -18.67 7.68
N GLN A 63 8.12 -19.72 6.94
CA GLN A 63 6.99 -19.73 6.02
C GLN A 63 5.64 -19.53 6.74
N GLN A 64 5.43 -20.21 7.86
CA GLN A 64 4.22 -20.02 8.68
C GLN A 64 4.10 -18.60 9.22
N THR A 65 5.19 -18.03 9.73
CA THR A 65 5.21 -16.64 10.24
C THR A 65 4.89 -15.64 9.13
N THR A 66 5.43 -15.88 7.92
CA THR A 66 5.14 -15.09 6.72
C THR A 66 3.66 -15.14 6.36
N ASP A 67 3.10 -16.35 6.29
CA ASP A 67 1.70 -16.57 5.95
C ASP A 67 0.74 -16.01 7.01
N GLU A 68 1.09 -16.15 8.28
CA GLU A 68 0.36 -15.58 9.40
C GLU A 68 0.39 -14.06 9.35
N TRP A 69 1.52 -13.44 9.00
CA TRP A 69 1.59 -11.99 8.82
C TRP A 69 0.64 -11.53 7.70
N TYR A 70 0.57 -12.26 6.59
CA TYR A 70 -0.37 -11.97 5.51
C TYR A 70 -1.85 -12.20 5.87
N LYS A 71 -2.14 -13.13 6.80
CA LYS A 71 -3.49 -13.46 7.27
C LYS A 71 -3.91 -12.66 8.51
N SER A 72 -2.97 -11.99 9.18
CA SER A 72 -3.19 -11.29 10.44
C SER A 72 -4.15 -10.11 10.27
N LYS A 73 -5.16 -10.03 11.15
CA LYS A 73 -6.08 -8.87 11.24
C LYS A 73 -5.34 -7.55 11.50
N ARG A 74 -4.12 -7.60 12.05
CA ARG A 74 -3.32 -6.43 12.41
C ARG A 74 -2.50 -5.89 11.23
N THR A 75 -2.28 -6.70 10.20
CA THR A 75 -1.63 -6.24 8.96
C THR A 75 -2.67 -5.54 8.10
N LYS A 76 -2.45 -4.27 7.77
CA LYS A 76 -3.34 -3.57 6.84
C LYS A 76 -3.31 -4.33 5.51
N LYS A 77 -4.47 -4.70 4.96
CA LYS A 77 -4.59 -5.41 3.67
C LYS A 77 -3.76 -4.74 2.56
N GLY A 78 -3.64 -3.42 2.59
CA GLY A 78 -2.78 -2.66 1.69
C GLY A 78 -1.29 -2.99 1.81
N TYR A 79 -0.75 -3.17 3.02
CA TYR A 79 0.67 -3.45 3.24
C TYR A 79 1.04 -4.85 2.74
N ALA A 80 0.21 -5.83 3.05
CA ALA A 80 0.32 -7.18 2.50
C ALA A 80 0.37 -7.16 0.95
N ASN A 81 -0.48 -6.35 0.31
CA ASN A 81 -0.50 -6.24 -1.14
C ASN A 81 0.78 -5.60 -1.70
N TYR A 82 1.34 -4.57 -1.04
CA TYR A 82 2.61 -3.98 -1.46
C TYR A 82 3.73 -5.02 -1.49
N VAL A 83 3.90 -5.79 -0.42
CA VAL A 83 4.96 -6.81 -0.33
C VAL A 83 4.74 -7.92 -1.37
N LYS A 84 3.52 -8.45 -1.50
CA LYS A 84 3.21 -9.47 -2.53
C LYS A 84 3.50 -8.97 -3.93
N SER A 85 3.09 -7.74 -4.24
CA SER A 85 3.34 -7.14 -5.55
C SER A 85 4.82 -6.88 -5.81
N GLY A 86 5.59 -6.54 -4.77
CA GLY A 86 7.03 -6.33 -4.84
C GLY A 86 7.80 -7.63 -5.09
N LYS A 87 7.47 -8.69 -4.35
CA LYS A 87 8.06 -10.03 -4.55
C LYS A 87 7.76 -10.58 -5.94
N LYS A 88 6.50 -10.50 -6.38
CA LYS A 88 6.13 -10.91 -7.73
C LYS A 88 6.91 -10.14 -8.79
N TRP A 89 7.07 -8.83 -8.60
CA TRP A 89 7.83 -7.99 -9.51
C TRP A 89 9.31 -8.41 -9.57
N LEU A 90 9.96 -8.70 -8.44
CA LEU A 90 11.34 -9.20 -8.40
C LEU A 90 11.49 -10.48 -9.20
N VAL A 91 10.64 -11.48 -8.95
CA VAL A 91 10.66 -12.76 -9.67
C VAL A 91 10.50 -12.55 -11.17
N ASP A 92 9.52 -11.77 -11.59
CA ASP A 92 9.25 -11.52 -13.00
C ASP A 92 10.46 -10.78 -13.66
N TRP A 93 11.05 -9.80 -12.98
CA TRP A 93 12.12 -8.97 -13.55
C TRP A 93 13.51 -9.61 -13.56
N THR A 94 13.83 -10.41 -12.54
CA THR A 94 15.04 -11.24 -12.55
C THR A 94 14.95 -12.30 -13.64
N ALA A 95 13.78 -12.92 -13.83
CA ALA A 95 13.56 -13.89 -14.93
C ALA A 95 13.70 -13.26 -16.32
N GLU A 96 13.35 -11.98 -16.47
CA GLU A 96 13.53 -11.21 -17.71
C GLU A 96 14.95 -10.68 -17.91
N GLY A 97 15.88 -10.87 -16.96
CA GLY A 97 17.25 -10.34 -17.02
C GLY A 97 17.31 -8.80 -17.02
N ARG A 98 16.34 -8.14 -16.38
CA ARG A 98 16.24 -6.67 -16.33
C ARG A 98 16.88 -6.05 -15.09
N LEU A 99 17.22 -6.88 -14.11
CA LEU A 99 17.94 -6.49 -12.91
C LEU A 99 19.38 -6.95 -13.05
N ASP A 100 20.29 -6.27 -12.33
CA ASP A 100 21.68 -6.70 -12.24
C ASP A 100 21.74 -8.15 -11.73
N ASP A 101 22.69 -8.94 -12.26
CA ASP A 101 22.84 -10.36 -11.92
C ASP A 101 23.06 -10.62 -10.41
N GLU A 102 23.46 -9.57 -9.68
CA GLU A 102 23.62 -9.57 -8.22
C GLU A 102 22.25 -9.58 -7.49
N ILE A 103 21.17 -9.06 -8.08
CA ILE A 103 19.86 -9.00 -7.43
C ILE A 103 19.10 -10.31 -7.63
N SER A 104 19.03 -11.11 -6.57
CA SER A 104 18.26 -12.35 -6.57
C SER A 104 16.74 -12.12 -6.60
N ALA A 105 16.01 -13.06 -7.22
CA ALA A 105 14.54 -13.05 -7.25
C ALA A 105 13.91 -13.11 -5.85
N ASP A 106 14.63 -13.73 -4.91
CA ASP A 106 14.21 -13.93 -3.52
C ASP A 106 14.82 -12.89 -2.57
N ALA A 107 15.38 -11.78 -3.06
CA ALA A 107 16.09 -10.78 -2.24
C ALA A 107 15.28 -10.19 -1.07
N PHE A 108 13.94 -10.26 -1.08
CA PHE A 108 13.11 -9.85 0.07
C PHE A 108 12.89 -10.97 1.10
N ASP A 109 13.10 -12.22 0.70
CA ASP A 109 13.04 -13.39 1.58
C ASP A 109 14.42 -13.78 2.08
N GLU A 110 15.45 -13.70 1.25
CA GLU A 110 16.83 -13.93 1.63
C GLU A 110 17.52 -12.59 1.84
N ILE A 111 17.68 -12.22 3.12
CA ILE A 111 18.23 -10.92 3.50
C ILE A 111 19.74 -10.90 3.20
N THR A 112 20.09 -10.41 2.02
CA THR A 112 21.47 -10.25 1.53
C THR A 112 21.88 -8.77 1.44
N ALA A 113 23.13 -8.53 1.04
CA ALA A 113 23.66 -7.19 0.77
C ALA A 113 22.87 -6.44 -0.30
N GLU A 114 22.29 -7.11 -1.31
CA GLU A 114 21.52 -6.44 -2.37
C GLU A 114 20.05 -6.17 -2.00
N THR A 115 19.55 -6.63 -0.85
CA THR A 115 18.17 -6.37 -0.42
C THR A 115 17.78 -4.88 -0.51
N PRO A 116 18.62 -3.93 -0.06
CA PRO A 116 18.34 -2.50 -0.22
C PRO A 116 18.39 -2.02 -1.67
N LEU A 117 19.23 -2.63 -2.51
CA LEU A 117 19.32 -2.33 -3.94
C LEU A 117 18.05 -2.77 -4.67
N ALA A 118 17.56 -3.98 -4.39
CA ALA A 118 16.28 -4.50 -4.86
C ALA A 118 15.11 -3.58 -4.44
N LEU A 119 15.13 -3.12 -3.18
CA LEU A 119 14.13 -2.18 -2.65
C LEU A 119 14.16 -0.84 -3.40
N ARG A 120 15.37 -0.32 -3.67
CA ARG A 120 15.57 0.92 -4.45
C ARG A 120 15.07 0.77 -5.88
N ALA A 121 15.42 -0.33 -6.56
CA ALA A 121 14.99 -0.62 -7.91
C ALA A 121 13.46 -0.72 -8.01
N LEU A 122 12.82 -1.44 -7.09
CA LEU A 122 11.35 -1.53 -7.01
C LEU A 122 10.72 -0.15 -6.81
N THR A 123 11.28 0.66 -5.91
CA THR A 123 10.76 2.00 -5.61
C THR A 123 10.88 2.91 -6.83
N ALA A 124 12.03 2.88 -7.52
CA ALA A 124 12.26 3.64 -8.74
C ALA A 124 11.29 3.22 -9.85
N TYR A 125 11.11 1.91 -10.07
CA TYR A 125 10.15 1.40 -11.04
C TYR A 125 8.72 1.88 -10.75
N LYS A 126 8.25 1.74 -9.50
CA LYS A 126 6.89 2.16 -9.14
C LYS A 126 6.69 3.67 -9.23
N CYS A 127 7.68 4.47 -8.82
CA CYS A 127 7.51 5.91 -8.67
C CYS A 127 7.84 6.68 -9.95
N GLU A 128 8.87 6.26 -10.68
CA GLU A 128 9.35 6.95 -11.88
C GLU A 128 8.76 6.34 -13.15
N HIS A 129 8.80 5.00 -13.30
CA HIS A 129 8.29 4.36 -14.52
C HIS A 129 6.76 4.27 -14.57
N LEU A 130 6.11 3.97 -13.44
CA LEU A 130 4.64 3.92 -13.36
C LEU A 130 4.01 5.24 -12.89
N GLU A 131 4.81 6.27 -12.65
CA GLU A 131 4.38 7.62 -12.23
C GLU A 131 3.44 7.64 -11.01
N ARG A 132 3.57 6.66 -10.09
CA ARG A 132 2.66 6.49 -8.94
C ARG A 132 2.87 7.51 -7.81
N GLY A 133 3.80 8.45 -7.97
CA GLY A 133 4.09 9.53 -7.04
C GLY A 133 4.69 9.08 -5.69
N PHE A 134 4.94 10.05 -4.81
CA PHE A 134 5.62 9.83 -3.53
C PHE A 134 4.80 9.04 -2.50
N ALA A 135 3.47 9.18 -2.52
CA ALA A 135 2.59 8.40 -1.63
C ALA A 135 2.79 6.88 -1.80
N SER A 136 3.12 6.44 -3.02
CA SER A 136 3.43 5.04 -3.29
C SER A 136 4.79 4.62 -2.72
N ALA A 137 5.81 5.49 -2.78
CA ALA A 137 7.10 5.26 -2.14
C ALA A 137 6.94 5.11 -0.62
N GLU A 138 6.15 5.99 0.00
CA GLU A 138 5.88 5.96 1.45
C GLU A 138 5.11 4.69 1.87
N GLY A 139 4.10 4.31 1.08
CA GLY A 139 3.35 3.07 1.29
C GLY A 139 4.24 1.83 1.19
N LEU A 140 5.11 1.78 0.17
CA LEU A 140 6.03 0.68 -0.08
C LEU A 140 7.09 0.57 1.02
N ARG A 141 7.70 1.71 1.40
CA ARG A 141 8.65 1.79 2.52
C ARG A 141 8.03 1.30 3.82
N SER A 142 6.82 1.76 4.14
CA SER A 142 6.14 1.39 5.38
C SER A 142 5.75 -0.09 5.42
N ALA A 143 5.29 -0.63 4.29
CA ALA A 143 4.90 -2.03 4.17
C ALA A 143 6.11 -2.96 4.31
N LEU A 144 7.23 -2.63 3.64
CA LEU A 144 8.45 -3.43 3.70
C LEU A 144 9.16 -3.29 5.04
N LYS A 145 9.11 -2.11 5.69
CA LYS A 145 9.59 -1.94 7.07
C LYS A 145 8.91 -2.93 8.03
N ASP A 146 7.57 -2.95 8.04
CA ASP A 146 6.78 -3.83 8.92
C ASP A 146 6.96 -5.31 8.57
N TYR A 147 7.11 -5.62 7.28
CA TYR A 147 7.40 -6.96 6.80
C TYR A 147 8.74 -7.49 7.32
N PHE A 148 9.83 -6.74 7.13
CA PHE A 148 11.15 -7.16 7.58
C PHE A 148 11.21 -7.30 9.10
N GLU A 149 10.58 -6.39 9.85
CA GLU A 149 10.54 -6.46 11.32
C GLU A 149 9.81 -7.71 11.83
N ARG A 150 8.63 -8.02 11.28
CA ARG A 150 7.78 -9.09 11.82
C ARG A 150 8.04 -10.47 11.23
N VAL A 151 8.38 -10.53 9.95
CA VAL A 151 8.54 -11.80 9.23
C VAL A 151 9.99 -12.25 9.23
N ARG A 152 10.92 -11.31 9.00
CA ARG A 152 12.36 -11.60 8.92
C ARG A 152 13.10 -11.36 10.23
N GLY A 153 12.45 -10.76 11.23
CA GLY A 153 13.07 -10.43 12.51
C GLY A 153 14.12 -9.33 12.41
N CYS A 154 14.12 -8.54 11.31
CA CYS A 154 15.03 -7.42 11.10
C CYS A 154 14.63 -6.25 12.01
N GLN A 155 15.24 -6.17 13.19
CA GLN A 155 14.95 -5.13 14.18
C GLN A 155 15.96 -3.98 14.09
N GLY A 156 15.50 -2.76 14.40
CA GLY A 156 16.34 -1.57 14.51
C GLY A 156 16.33 -0.65 13.28
N GLU A 157 16.73 0.60 13.50
CA GLU A 157 16.75 1.67 12.50
C GLU A 157 18.15 1.84 11.87
N PHE A 158 18.80 0.73 11.56
CA PHE A 158 20.12 0.70 10.93
C PHE A 158 20.19 -0.44 9.92
N TRP A 159 21.22 -0.44 9.09
CA TRP A 159 21.57 -1.54 8.20
C TRP A 159 23.09 -1.66 8.17
N ARG A 160 23.64 -2.77 8.69
CA ARG A 160 25.09 -2.98 8.76
C ARG A 160 25.45 -4.44 8.67
N TYR A 161 26.61 -4.72 8.12
CA TYR A 161 27.20 -6.06 8.19
C TYR A 161 27.86 -6.27 9.55
N ASN A 162 27.50 -7.34 10.25
CA ASN A 162 28.17 -7.74 11.47
C ASN A 162 29.24 -8.79 11.14
N SER A 163 30.50 -8.41 11.31
CA SER A 163 31.66 -9.29 11.05
C SER A 163 31.73 -10.49 11.99
N HIS A 164 31.12 -10.43 13.17
CA HIS A 164 31.16 -11.52 14.15
C HIS A 164 30.13 -12.61 13.87
N THR A 165 28.98 -12.25 13.32
CA THR A 165 27.89 -13.19 12.99
C THR A 165 27.85 -13.53 11.49
N GLU A 166 28.71 -12.89 10.69
CA GLU A 166 28.76 -12.96 9.22
C GLU A 166 27.39 -12.71 8.57
N LYS A 167 26.58 -11.87 9.20
CA LYS A 167 25.21 -11.61 8.81
C LYS A 167 24.93 -10.13 8.75
N TRP A 168 24.04 -9.77 7.84
CA TRP A 168 23.47 -8.43 7.82
C TRP A 168 22.47 -8.26 8.96
N GLU A 169 22.66 -7.20 9.73
CA GLU A 169 21.81 -6.84 10.86
C GLU A 169 21.12 -5.51 10.60
N GLY A 170 19.90 -5.41 11.14
CA GLY A 170 19.04 -4.25 10.97
C GLY A 170 18.04 -4.42 9.84
N ASN A 171 17.33 -3.34 9.53
CA ASN A 171 16.28 -3.34 8.54
C ASN A 171 16.77 -2.67 7.23
N PRO A 172 16.69 -3.36 6.08
CA PRO A 172 17.18 -2.86 4.78
C PRO A 172 16.63 -1.48 4.37
N VAL A 173 15.45 -1.12 4.88
CA VAL A 173 14.81 0.18 4.67
C VAL A 173 15.64 1.36 5.21
N PHE A 174 16.58 1.11 6.11
CA PHE A 174 17.45 2.13 6.70
C PHE A 174 18.85 2.17 6.11
N GLU A 175 19.10 1.46 5.01
CA GLU A 175 20.33 1.61 4.24
C GLU A 175 20.48 3.05 3.71
N ASN A 176 21.71 3.56 3.71
CA ASN A 176 21.99 4.97 3.46
C ASN A 176 21.64 5.42 2.03
N GLY A 177 21.95 4.59 1.02
CA GLY A 177 21.61 4.82 -0.38
C GLY A 177 20.10 4.86 -0.61
N PHE A 178 19.35 3.91 -0.06
CA PHE A 178 17.89 3.89 -0.12
C PHE A 178 17.29 5.09 0.62
N LYS A 179 17.78 5.42 1.82
CA LYS A 179 17.34 6.58 2.58
C LYS A 179 17.53 7.88 1.81
N THR A 180 18.73 8.08 1.24
CA THR A 180 19.06 9.26 0.41
C THR A 180 18.14 9.35 -0.81
N TYR A 181 17.90 8.23 -1.48
CA TYR A 181 16.98 8.17 -2.62
C TYR A 181 15.54 8.50 -2.21
N TYR A 182 15.05 7.93 -1.12
CA TYR A 182 13.72 8.21 -0.58
C TYR A 182 13.54 9.68 -0.21
N GLU A 183 14.53 10.30 0.44
CA GLU A 183 14.52 11.73 0.75
C GLU A 183 14.52 12.60 -0.52
N SER A 184 15.22 12.18 -1.57
CA SER A 184 15.17 12.87 -2.87
C SER A 184 13.76 12.85 -3.48
N LEU A 185 13.05 11.71 -3.39
CA LEU A 185 11.66 11.60 -3.86
C LEU A 185 10.72 12.48 -3.04
N LYS A 186 10.91 12.53 -1.72
CA LYS A 186 10.16 13.41 -0.82
C LYS A 186 10.35 14.88 -1.19
N ASN A 187 11.61 15.30 -1.39
CA ASN A 187 11.94 16.67 -1.78
C ASN A 187 11.37 17.03 -3.15
N ARG A 188 11.43 16.11 -4.12
CA ARG A 188 10.81 16.28 -5.45
C ARG A 188 9.29 16.47 -5.33
N HIS A 189 8.63 15.64 -4.53
CA HIS A 189 7.20 15.76 -4.28
C HIS A 189 6.86 17.09 -3.62
N ASN A 190 7.57 17.53 -2.59
CA ASN A 190 7.32 18.81 -1.94
C ASN A 190 7.46 20.01 -2.88
N ARG A 191 8.33 19.91 -3.91
CA ARG A 191 8.50 20.96 -4.93
C ARG A 191 7.41 20.96 -5.99
N THR A 192 6.92 19.77 -6.37
CA THR A 192 6.03 19.60 -7.53
C THR A 192 4.57 19.50 -7.13
N SER A 193 4.29 19.04 -5.91
CA SER A 193 2.96 18.79 -5.41
C SER A 193 2.29 20.10 -5.02
N THR A 194 1.26 20.48 -5.77
CA THR A 194 0.30 21.51 -5.37
C THR A 194 -0.78 20.94 -4.44
N ALA A 195 -0.85 19.62 -4.26
CA ALA A 195 -1.91 18.95 -3.49
C ALA A 195 -1.90 19.30 -2.00
N THR A 196 -0.75 19.70 -1.45
CA THR A 196 -0.61 20.15 -0.05
C THR A 196 -0.59 21.67 0.07
N GLN A 197 -0.57 22.41 -1.03
CA GLN A 197 -0.69 23.86 -0.99
C GLN A 197 -2.17 24.20 -0.84
N ALA A 198 -2.51 24.93 0.22
CA ALA A 198 -3.83 25.54 0.30
C ALA A 198 -3.96 26.47 -0.92
N LEU A 199 -4.79 26.10 -1.88
CA LEU A 199 -5.07 26.96 -3.01
C LEU A 199 -5.77 28.21 -2.45
N PRO A 200 -5.27 29.42 -2.73
CA PRO A 200 -6.01 30.62 -2.36
C PRO A 200 -7.38 30.55 -3.04
N MET A 201 -8.43 30.84 -2.29
CA MET A 201 -9.77 30.95 -2.87
C MET A 201 -9.72 31.95 -4.03
N LEU A 202 -10.16 31.54 -5.21
CA LEU A 202 -10.17 32.43 -6.36
C LEU A 202 -11.26 33.48 -6.16
N PRO A 203 -11.13 34.69 -6.74
CA PRO A 203 -12.19 35.71 -6.70
C PRO A 203 -13.56 35.20 -7.20
N ALA A 204 -13.56 34.22 -8.12
CA ALA A 204 -14.77 33.54 -8.58
C ALA A 204 -15.42 32.69 -7.48
N ASP A 205 -14.63 31.93 -6.71
CA ASP A 205 -15.12 31.14 -5.59
C ASP A 205 -15.69 32.03 -4.48
N LEU A 206 -15.02 33.16 -4.20
CA LEU A 206 -15.51 34.18 -3.27
C LEU A 206 -16.85 34.76 -3.72
N LYS A 207 -17.01 35.06 -5.01
CA LYS A 207 -18.27 35.56 -5.57
C LYS A 207 -19.41 34.58 -5.34
N ILE A 208 -19.19 33.28 -5.61
CA ILE A 208 -20.21 32.23 -5.42
C ILE A 208 -20.63 32.16 -3.94
N ILE A 209 -19.68 32.25 -3.00
CA ILE A 209 -19.99 32.23 -1.57
C ILE A 209 -20.76 33.47 -1.14
N LEU A 210 -20.36 34.67 -1.60
CA LEU A 210 -21.08 35.90 -1.30
C LEU A 210 -22.50 35.90 -1.88
N GLU A 211 -22.66 35.45 -3.12
CA GLU A 211 -23.96 35.32 -3.78
C GLU A 211 -24.87 34.30 -3.08
N TYR A 212 -24.30 33.20 -2.57
CA TYR A 212 -25.04 32.27 -1.71
C TYR A 212 -25.44 32.91 -0.37
N LEU A 213 -24.54 33.66 0.28
CA LEU A 213 -24.85 34.34 1.55
C LEU A 213 -25.95 35.40 1.39
N ASP A 214 -26.02 36.05 0.23
CA ASP A 214 -27.07 37.00 -0.13
C ASP A 214 -28.39 36.33 -0.57
N SER A 215 -28.40 35.01 -0.77
CA SER A 215 -29.59 34.26 -1.17
C SER A 215 -30.61 34.13 -0.01
N GLU A 216 -31.90 34.09 -0.35
CA GLU A 216 -32.95 33.89 0.64
C GLU A 216 -32.82 32.58 1.43
N GLU A 217 -32.22 31.55 0.83
CA GLU A 217 -32.01 30.26 1.48
C GLU A 217 -31.01 30.37 2.64
N ALA A 218 -29.89 31.05 2.42
CA ALA A 218 -28.88 31.30 3.44
C ALA A 218 -29.43 32.23 4.53
N ILE A 219 -30.18 33.27 4.16
CA ILE A 219 -30.83 34.18 5.11
C ILE A 219 -31.83 33.40 5.98
N LYS A 220 -32.65 32.51 5.40
CA LYS A 220 -33.58 31.66 6.17
C LYS A 220 -32.84 30.71 7.12
N LEU A 221 -31.70 30.15 6.71
CA LEU A 221 -30.89 29.27 7.57
C LEU A 221 -30.22 30.03 8.73
N LEU A 222 -29.74 31.25 8.49
CA LEU A 222 -29.01 32.05 9.49
C LEU A 222 -29.94 32.85 10.43
N SER A 223 -31.18 33.10 10.02
CA SER A 223 -32.16 33.89 10.80
C SER A 223 -32.89 33.10 11.89
N PHE A 224 -32.70 31.78 11.99
CA PHE A 224 -33.33 30.94 13.02
C PHE A 224 -32.30 30.42 14.04
N PRO A 225 -32.08 31.12 15.18
CA PRO A 225 -31.32 30.58 16.28
C PRO A 225 -32.22 29.58 17.04
N GLY A 226 -32.25 28.31 16.60
CA GLY A 226 -32.85 27.23 17.39
C GLY A 226 -33.69 26.16 16.67
N ALA A 227 -33.68 26.06 15.35
CA ALA A 227 -34.36 24.95 14.68
C ALA A 227 -33.49 23.67 14.70
N PRO A 228 -34.02 22.50 15.15
CA PRO A 228 -33.29 21.25 15.04
C PRO A 228 -33.07 20.91 13.56
N LEU A 229 -31.85 20.50 13.23
CA LEU A 229 -31.47 20.08 11.87
C LEU A 229 -32.48 19.04 11.34
N PRO A 230 -33.18 19.32 10.24
CA PRO A 230 -34.03 18.31 9.63
C PRO A 230 -33.13 17.24 9.01
N GLY A 231 -33.38 16.00 9.43
CA GLY A 231 -32.87 14.80 8.79
C GLY A 231 -33.10 14.85 7.27
N GLY A 232 -32.12 14.31 6.55
CA GLY A 232 -31.91 14.59 5.13
C GLY A 232 -33.07 14.30 4.19
N VAL A 233 -33.12 15.07 3.11
CA VAL A 233 -33.81 14.70 1.87
C VAL A 233 -32.99 15.22 0.67
N GLY A 234 -32.61 14.26 -0.17
CA GLY A 234 -32.27 14.34 -1.60
C GLY A 234 -31.74 15.63 -2.22
N MET A 235 -30.54 15.56 -2.77
CA MET A 235 -30.11 16.46 -3.85
C MET A 235 -31.12 16.43 -5.01
N PRO A 236 -31.59 17.58 -5.51
CA PRO A 236 -32.38 17.64 -6.72
C PRO A 236 -31.51 17.30 -7.94
N LYS A 237 -32.01 16.38 -8.77
CA LYS A 237 -31.43 16.01 -10.06
C LYS A 237 -31.38 17.25 -10.96
N MET A 238 -30.20 17.51 -11.52
CA MET A 238 -30.05 18.44 -12.64
C MET A 238 -30.94 17.98 -13.80
N LEU A 239 -31.92 18.81 -14.16
CA LEU A 239 -32.73 18.62 -15.34
C LEU A 239 -32.01 19.29 -16.52
N GLU A 240 -31.65 18.43 -17.47
CA GLU A 240 -31.15 18.70 -18.81
C GLU A 240 -32.15 19.55 -19.59
N GLN A 241 -31.71 20.65 -20.21
CA GLN A 241 -32.47 21.30 -21.28
C GLN A 241 -31.58 21.49 -22.51
N ARG A 242 -32.15 21.00 -23.61
CA ARG A 242 -31.78 21.22 -25.01
C ARG A 242 -32.14 22.63 -25.45
#